data_AF-A0A2S6HTZ2-F1
#
_entry.id   AF-A0A2S6HTZ2-F1
#
_cell.length_a   1.000
_cell.length_b   1.000
_cell.length_c   1.000
_cell.angle_alpha   90.00
_cell.angle_beta   90.00
_cell.angle_gamma   90.00
#
_symmetry.space_group_name_H-M   'P 1'
#
loop_
_entity.id
_entity.type
_entity.pdbx_description
1 polymer ?
#
loop_
_entity_poly.entity_id
_entity_poly.type
_entity_poly.pdbx_seq_one_letter_code
_entity_poly.pdbx_strand_id
1 'polypeptide(L)' 'MEDDVQFDSIKNNYKEMKVSKMIVNGKEQEGNIISAEVTKDSQQLNVTVYTQNK' A
#
# COMPACT_ATOMS: atom_id res chain seq x y z
N MET A 1 -5.37 -23.45 -5.27
CA MET A 1 -4.39 -22.39 -5.59
C MET A 1 -4.71 -21.96 -7.01
N GLU A 2 -5.02 -20.68 -7.20
CA GLU A 2 -4.84 -19.90 -8.44
C GLU A 2 -5.70 -18.64 -8.31
N ASP A 3 -5.29 -17.75 -7.40
CA ASP A 3 -5.69 -16.34 -7.44
C ASP A 3 -4.65 -15.59 -8.30
N ASP A 4 -4.50 -16.00 -9.56
CA ASP A 4 -3.81 -15.20 -10.55
C ASP A 4 -4.77 -14.07 -10.98
N VAL A 5 -4.88 -13.07 -10.10
CA VAL A 5 -5.57 -11.82 -10.40
C VAL A 5 -4.93 -11.24 -11.65
N GLN A 6 -5.75 -11.02 -12.66
CA GLN A 6 -5.41 -10.56 -14.01
C GLN A 6 -4.74 -9.16 -13.99
N PHE A 7 -3.47 -9.09 -13.59
CA PHE A 7 -2.71 -7.85 -13.34
C PHE A 7 -2.55 -6.95 -14.58
N ASP A 8 -2.60 -7.53 -15.78
CA ASP A 8 -2.34 -6.79 -17.01
C ASP A 8 -3.52 -5.91 -17.47
N SER A 9 -4.75 -6.21 -17.08
CA SER A 9 -5.91 -5.34 -17.41
C SER A 9 -5.93 -4.05 -16.57
N ILE A 10 -5.26 -4.07 -15.41
CA ILE A 10 -5.19 -2.95 -14.47
C ILE A 10 -4.14 -1.91 -14.93
N LYS A 11 -3.07 -2.30 -15.63
CA LYS A 11 -1.97 -1.38 -16.00
C LYS A 11 -2.38 -0.18 -16.86
N ASN A 12 -3.45 -0.30 -17.67
CA ASN A 12 -3.83 0.78 -18.59
C ASN A 12 -4.51 1.97 -17.91
N ASN A 13 -5.03 1.80 -16.70
CA ASN A 13 -5.78 2.85 -15.98
C ASN A 13 -5.03 3.40 -14.75
N TYR A 14 -3.88 2.83 -14.39
CA TYR A 14 -3.19 3.14 -13.16
C TYR A 14 -1.73 3.51 -13.43
N LYS A 15 -1.29 4.63 -12.86
CA LYS A 15 0.11 5.05 -12.92
C LYS A 15 0.89 4.34 -11.82
N GLU A 16 1.90 3.58 -12.20
CA GLU A 16 2.85 3.01 -11.24
C GLU A 16 3.68 4.15 -10.60
N MET A 17 3.75 4.16 -9.27
CA MET A 17 4.46 5.17 -8.49
C MET A 17 5.38 4.47 -7.49
N LYS A 18 6.62 4.95 -7.38
CA LYS A 18 7.56 4.45 -6.38
C LYS A 18 7.26 5.11 -5.04
N VAL A 19 6.89 4.29 -4.05
CA VAL A 19 6.71 4.75 -2.67
C VAL A 19 8.08 5.04 -2.05
N SER A 20 8.25 6.22 -1.45
CA SER A 20 9.43 6.55 -0.65
C SER A 20 9.24 6.24 0.82
N LYS A 21 8.04 6.48 1.34
CA LYS A 21 7.72 6.36 2.76
C LYS A 21 6.22 6.13 2.95
N MET A 22 5.86 5.30 3.92
CA MET A 22 4.49 5.10 4.35
C MET A 22 4.38 5.41 5.85
N ILE A 23 3.30 6.09 6.25
CA ILE A 23 2.96 6.32 7.64
C ILE A 23 1.59 5.71 7.89
N VAL A 24 1.50 4.82 8.87
CA VAL A 24 0.28 4.11 9.27
C VAL A 24 -0.02 4.47 10.73
N ASN A 25 -1.17 5.09 10.98
CA ASN A 25 -1.58 5.54 12.33
C ASN A 25 -0.48 6.36 13.05
N GLY A 26 0.22 7.21 12.30
CA GLY A 26 1.31 8.05 12.83
C GLY A 26 2.67 7.37 12.99
N LYS A 27 2.79 6.07 12.71
CA LYS A 27 4.06 5.34 12.74
C LYS A 27 4.60 5.11 11.32
N GLU A 28 5.90 5.32 11.16
CA GLU A 28 6.58 5.02 9.90
C GLU A 28 6.63 3.50 9.67
N GLN A 29 6.28 3.10 8.45
CA GLN A 29 6.26 1.71 7.99
C GLN A 29 7.15 1.62 6.75
N GLU A 30 8.07 0.65 6.75
CA GLU A 30 8.90 0.36 5.59
C GLU A 30 8.15 -0.50 4.57
N GLY A 31 8.44 -0.27 3.29
CA GLY A 31 7.84 -1.03 2.18
C GLY A 31 6.42 -0.58 1.81
N ASN A 32 5.69 -1.49 1.17
CA ASN A 32 4.36 -1.25 0.60
C ASN A 32 3.28 -2.21 1.14
N ILE A 33 3.59 -2.97 2.20
CA ILE A 33 2.68 -3.96 2.80
C ILE A 33 2.39 -3.58 4.25
N ILE A 34 1.11 -3.63 4.62
CA ILE A 34 0.63 -3.43 5.99
C ILE A 34 0.22 -4.81 6.54
N SER A 35 0.87 -5.23 7.64
CA SER A 35 0.55 -6.49 8.32
C SER A 35 -0.85 -6.45 8.94
N ALA A 36 -1.56 -7.58 8.92
CA ALA A 36 -2.85 -7.73 9.59
C ALA A 36 -2.79 -7.46 11.11
N GLU A 37 -1.62 -7.62 11.73
CA GLU A 37 -1.41 -7.31 13.14
C GLU A 37 -1.56 -5.81 13.42
N VAL A 38 -1.18 -4.95 12.46
CA VAL A 38 -1.30 -3.49 12.56
C VAL A 38 -2.77 -3.05 12.56
N THR A 39 -3.66 -3.87 11.97
CA THR A 39 -5.09 -3.59 11.87
C THR A 39 -5.92 -4.26 12.96
N LYS A 40 -5.31 -5.10 13.81
CA LYS A 40 -6.02 -5.99 14.74
C LYS A 40 -6.91 -5.25 15.75
N ASP A 41 -6.45 -4.10 16.22
CA ASP A 41 -7.09 -3.33 17.28
C ASP A 41 -7.75 -2.04 16.78
N SER A 42 -7.90 -1.87 15.46
CA SER A 42 -8.38 -0.61 14.87
C SER A 42 -9.37 -0.88 13.74
N GLN A 43 -10.59 -0.35 13.89
CA GLN A 43 -11.63 -0.43 12.86
C GLN A 43 -11.36 0.48 11.66
N GLN A 44 -10.49 1.48 11.82
CA GLN A 44 -10.09 2.43 10.79
C GLN A 44 -8.57 2.56 10.76
N LEU A 45 -8.03 2.73 9.56
CA LEU A 45 -6.59 2.86 9.32
C LEU A 45 -6.31 4.18 8.59
N ASN A 46 -5.51 5.05 9.20
CA ASN A 46 -5.05 6.27 8.54
C ASN A 46 -3.69 5.99 7.89
N VAL A 47 -3.65 6.06 6.56
CA VAL A 47 -2.45 5.80 5.77
C VAL A 47 -2.06 7.04 4.98
N THR A 48 -0.84 7.52 5.20
CA THR A 48 -0.23 8.58 4.40
C THR A 48 0.91 7.98 3.59
N VAL A 49 0.84 8.11 2.26
CA VAL A 49 1.85 7.56 1.34
C VAL A 49 2.62 8.73 0.70
N TYR A 50 3.93 8.73 0.88
CA TYR A 50 4.84 9.61 0.17
C TYR A 50 5.40 8.87 -1.04
N THR A 51 5.37 9.54 -2.18
CA THR A 51 5.87 8.99 -3.44
C THR A 51 7.07 9.77 -3.91
N GLN A 52 7.99 9.10 -4.60
CA GLN A 52 9.04 9.78 -5.34
C GLN A 52 8.45 10.30 -6.64
N ASN A 53 8.38 11.63 -6.78
CA ASN A 53 8.28 12.21 -8.11
C ASN A 53 9.64 12.03 -8.79
N LYS A 54 9.61 11.38 -9.97
CA LYS A 54 10.75 11.42 -10.90
C LYS A 54 11.05 12.85 -11.31
#